data_AF-K5YLH6-F1
#
_entry.id   AF-K5YLH6-F1
#
_cell.length_a   1.000
_cell.length_b   1.000
_cell.length_c   1.000
_cell.angle_alpha   90.00
_cell.angle_beta   90.00
_cell.angle_gamma   90.00
#
_symmetry.space_group_name_H-M   'P 1'
#
loop_
_entity.id
_entity.type
_entity.pdbx_description
1 polymer ?
#
loop_
_entity_poly.entity_id
_entity_poly.type
_entity_poly.pdbx_seq_one_letter_code
_entity_poly.pdbx_strand_id
1 'polypeptide(L)'
;MKFLLRAALLATVCTAPALAQPAPAPAPIAAPGAVGMAAVVNGQVITTQDVAARAQLLALTMGIHPTPDLIARLAPQVTKQLIDQTLQQQEIDKLNINVSDEEVENAISNIEKGNGMAPGGLQSKLEAAGVPYSTLLAQIRTSLGWQQVLHKVLGPGLQPTPGDLAAQKTALQASLGATQYHLAEIFIPVTDPSDEAPAETFANTVIAQLHKGAPFPIVAAQFSQAQTALAGGDEGFVQLSQLDPQVAATVKIMPIGAISNPIRVPGGFEIVQLIAKHDEGDALQTILDMRQAYGQYPQPISGGQLGPAQISFINAFMAKAQQAKSCAAVEALNASYGNVHPANPGPVNLATVTPPAFQQILANLPLNTLSRPLVEAAGVSVVMICNRTQEKAQLPPDDQIANMIVDRRVQLESEQMMDQLRHRSVILQSN
;
A
#
# COMPACT_ATOMS: atom_id res chain seq x y z
N MET A 1 -21.86 103.62 -4.69
CA MET A 1 -23.20 103.01 -4.56
C MET A 1 -23.06 101.81 -3.62
N LYS A 2 -23.73 101.86 -2.46
CA LYS A 2 -24.10 100.76 -1.53
C LYS A 2 -23.00 99.98 -0.77
N PHE A 3 -22.78 100.46 0.47
CA PHE A 3 -22.63 99.76 1.77
C PHE A 3 -22.58 98.22 1.82
N LEU A 4 -21.72 97.68 2.70
CA LEU A 4 -22.13 97.04 3.98
C LEU A 4 -20.93 96.66 4.88
N LEU A 5 -21.01 97.10 6.14
CA LEU A 5 -20.22 96.68 7.31
C LEU A 5 -20.43 95.18 7.62
N ARG A 6 -19.42 94.51 8.21
CA ARG A 6 -19.52 93.46 9.26
C ARG A 6 -18.11 93.16 9.80
N ALA A 7 -17.77 93.67 10.99
CA ALA A 7 -17.86 93.00 12.29
C ALA A 7 -16.77 91.93 12.49
N ALA A 8 -15.68 92.30 13.19
CA ALA A 8 -14.62 91.40 13.61
C ALA A 8 -14.98 90.76 14.97
N LEU A 9 -15.08 89.43 15.00
CA LEU A 9 -15.12 88.63 16.24
C LEU A 9 -13.68 88.21 16.57
N LEU A 10 -13.14 88.68 17.71
CA LEU A 10 -11.97 88.05 18.33
C LEU A 10 -12.41 86.75 19.01
N ALA A 11 -11.95 85.61 18.51
CA ALA A 11 -12.05 84.33 19.19
C ALA A 11 -10.77 84.08 19.99
N THR A 12 -10.88 84.15 21.31
CA THR A 12 -9.82 83.82 22.27
C THR A 12 -9.65 82.29 22.29
N VAL A 13 -8.49 81.80 21.82
CA VAL A 13 -8.15 80.37 21.87
C VAL A 13 -7.58 80.05 23.24
N CYS A 14 -8.36 79.32 24.07
CA CYS A 14 -7.84 78.68 25.28
C CYS A 14 -6.99 77.46 24.89
N THR A 15 -5.68 77.54 25.11
CA THR A 15 -4.77 76.38 25.05
C THR A 15 -4.87 75.56 26.33
N ALA A 16 -5.50 74.39 26.26
CA ALA A 16 -5.40 73.37 27.31
C ALA A 16 -4.09 72.57 27.15
N PRO A 17 -3.38 72.22 28.24
CA PRO A 17 -2.19 71.38 28.17
C PRO A 17 -2.57 69.95 27.76
N ALA A 18 -1.94 69.45 26.69
CA ALA A 18 -2.09 68.08 26.23
C ALA A 18 -1.41 67.12 27.23
N LEU A 19 -2.20 66.31 27.92
CA LEU A 19 -1.71 65.14 28.65
C LEU A 19 -1.22 64.11 27.62
N ALA A 20 0.09 63.86 27.60
CA ALA A 20 0.70 62.81 26.79
C ALA A 20 0.15 61.44 27.20
N GLN A 21 -0.58 60.78 26.30
CA GLN A 21 -0.95 59.37 26.48
C GLN A 21 0.30 58.50 26.27
N PRO A 22 0.58 57.53 27.17
CA PRO A 22 1.66 56.59 26.95
C PRO A 22 1.38 55.75 25.70
N ALA A 23 2.38 55.63 24.84
CA ALA A 23 2.31 54.82 23.62
C ALA A 23 1.99 53.36 23.98
N PRO A 24 1.12 52.68 23.21
CA PRO A 24 0.85 51.26 23.43
C PRO A 24 2.15 50.46 23.26
N ALA A 25 2.43 49.60 24.23
CA ALA A 25 3.58 48.71 24.18
C ALA A 25 3.53 47.85 22.90
N PRO A 26 4.66 47.62 22.20
CA PRO A 26 4.68 46.73 21.06
C PRO A 26 4.19 45.34 21.50
N ALA A 27 3.18 44.83 20.78
CA ALA A 27 2.69 43.49 20.99
C ALA A 27 3.87 42.50 20.85
N PRO A 28 4.02 41.52 21.77
CA PRO A 28 5.05 40.52 21.63
C PRO A 28 4.84 39.80 20.30
N ILE A 29 5.89 39.82 19.46
CA ILE A 29 5.95 38.98 18.26
C ILE A 29 5.86 37.54 18.77
N ALA A 30 4.81 36.82 18.38
CA ALA A 30 4.68 35.40 18.69
C ALA A 30 5.96 34.70 18.22
N ALA A 31 6.66 34.06 19.15
CA ALA A 31 7.83 33.24 18.82
C ALA A 31 7.43 32.21 17.76
N PRO A 32 8.31 31.89 16.77
CA PRO A 32 8.07 30.79 15.85
C PRO A 32 7.74 29.54 16.69
N GLY A 33 6.60 28.92 16.40
CA GLY A 33 5.95 27.94 17.27
C GLY A 33 6.93 26.90 17.80
N ALA A 34 6.98 26.76 19.13
CA ALA A 34 7.76 25.72 19.77
C ALA A 34 7.39 24.37 19.14
N VAL A 35 8.36 23.73 18.48
CA VAL A 35 8.20 22.39 17.93
C VAL A 35 7.89 21.47 19.11
N GLY A 36 6.64 21.03 19.22
CA GLY A 36 6.21 20.16 20.31
C GLY A 36 6.89 18.80 20.19
N MET A 37 7.23 18.19 21.32
CA MET A 37 7.75 16.83 21.39
C MET A 37 6.59 15.85 21.53
N ALA A 38 6.46 14.90 20.62
CA ALA A 38 5.46 13.84 20.71
C ALA A 38 6.03 12.59 21.39
N ALA A 39 7.25 12.18 21.04
CA ALA A 39 7.95 11.08 21.68
C ALA A 39 9.48 11.23 21.56
N VAL A 40 10.23 10.44 22.34
CA VAL A 40 11.69 10.29 22.28
C VAL A 40 12.02 8.81 22.25
N VAL A 41 12.81 8.38 21.28
CA VAL A 41 13.24 6.98 21.09
C VAL A 41 14.76 6.92 21.09
N ASN A 42 15.37 6.37 22.14
CA ASN A 42 16.83 6.31 22.32
C ASN A 42 17.53 7.68 22.12
N GLY A 43 16.88 8.76 22.56
CA GLY A 43 17.37 10.14 22.44
C GLY A 43 16.99 10.86 21.14
N GLN A 44 16.43 10.15 20.16
CA GLN A 44 15.90 10.75 18.93
C GLN A 44 14.48 11.27 19.16
N VAL A 45 14.23 12.54 18.86
CA VAL A 45 12.95 13.21 19.08
C VAL A 45 12.02 12.99 17.87
N ILE A 46 10.79 12.57 18.15
CA ILE A 46 9.66 12.60 17.23
C ILE A 46 8.82 13.83 17.58
N THR A 47 8.64 14.74 16.64
CA THR A 47 7.96 16.01 16.87
C THR A 47 6.46 15.92 16.60
N THR A 48 5.68 16.86 17.15
CA THR A 48 4.25 16.99 16.84
C THR A 48 4.02 17.35 15.37
N GLN A 49 5.01 17.97 14.70
CA GLN A 49 4.97 18.24 13.27
C GLN A 49 5.13 16.95 12.46
N ASP A 50 6.02 16.04 12.87
CA ASP A 50 6.18 14.73 12.22
C ASP A 50 4.88 13.93 12.33
N VAL A 51 4.27 13.89 13.52
CA VAL A 51 2.98 13.23 13.76
C VAL A 51 1.89 13.86 12.90
N ALA A 52 1.80 15.18 12.84
CA ALA A 52 0.80 15.87 12.02
C ALA A 52 1.00 15.61 10.52
N ALA A 53 2.23 15.72 10.00
CA ALA A 53 2.54 15.47 8.60
C ALA A 53 2.24 14.01 8.22
N ARG A 54 2.58 13.06 9.08
CA ARG A 54 2.27 11.64 8.88
C ARG A 54 0.76 11.40 8.90
N ALA A 55 0.03 11.96 9.86
CA ALA A 55 -1.43 11.86 9.91
C ALA A 55 -2.12 12.50 8.69
N GLN A 56 -1.59 13.60 8.16
CA GLN A 56 -2.10 14.24 6.95
C GLN A 56 -1.85 13.38 5.71
N LEU A 57 -0.63 12.83 5.56
CA LEU A 57 -0.30 11.87 4.50
C LEU A 57 -1.31 10.73 4.51
N LEU A 58 -1.53 10.15 5.68
CA LEU A 58 -2.50 9.08 5.89
C LEU A 58 -3.92 9.50 5.47
N ALA A 59 -4.43 10.64 5.93
CA ALA A 59 -5.76 11.13 5.55
C ALA A 59 -5.92 11.30 4.04
N LEU A 60 -4.91 11.86 3.36
CA LEU A 60 -4.95 12.09 1.91
C LEU A 60 -4.94 10.80 1.11
N THR A 61 -4.20 9.78 1.57
CA THR A 61 -4.17 8.47 0.90
C THR A 61 -5.52 7.75 0.95
N MET A 62 -6.32 8.03 1.98
CA MET A 62 -7.71 7.56 2.11
C MET A 62 -8.71 8.38 1.29
N GLY A 63 -8.28 9.47 0.63
CA GLY A 63 -9.16 10.40 -0.06
C GLY A 63 -9.96 11.32 0.90
N ILE A 64 -9.48 11.51 2.13
CA ILE A 64 -10.13 12.34 3.14
C ILE A 64 -9.40 13.67 3.25
N HIS A 65 -10.17 14.76 3.37
CA HIS A 65 -9.58 16.05 3.73
C HIS A 65 -9.03 16.03 5.16
N PRO A 66 -7.75 16.36 5.37
CA PRO A 66 -7.15 16.37 6.70
C PRO A 66 -7.70 17.53 7.53
N THR A 67 -8.67 17.25 8.40
CA THR A 67 -9.19 18.22 9.37
C THR A 67 -8.44 18.12 10.71
N PRO A 68 -8.33 19.20 11.50
CA PRO A 68 -7.67 19.14 12.80
C PRO A 68 -8.18 18.03 13.72
N ASP A 69 -9.50 17.81 13.74
CA ASP A 69 -10.13 16.74 14.54
C ASP A 69 -9.72 15.34 14.07
N LEU A 70 -9.65 15.11 12.76
CA LEU A 70 -9.20 13.83 12.20
C LEU A 70 -7.73 13.60 12.55
N ILE A 71 -6.88 14.61 12.35
CA ILE A 71 -5.46 14.53 12.68
C ILE A 71 -5.25 14.20 14.16
N ALA A 72 -5.99 14.85 15.05
CA ALA A 72 -5.94 14.56 16.49
C ALA A 72 -6.36 13.12 16.82
N ARG A 73 -7.36 12.56 16.11
CA ARG A 73 -7.77 11.15 16.28
C ARG A 73 -6.76 10.15 15.76
N LEU A 74 -6.03 10.49 14.69
CA LEU A 74 -4.99 9.65 14.11
C LEU A 74 -3.67 9.72 14.89
N ALA A 75 -3.41 10.82 15.59
CA ALA A 75 -2.14 11.11 16.25
C ALA A 75 -1.61 10.00 17.16
N PRO A 76 -2.41 9.34 18.02
CA PRO A 76 -1.89 8.28 18.89
C PRO A 76 -1.32 7.09 18.09
N GLN A 77 -2.05 6.63 17.07
CA GLN A 77 -1.60 5.51 16.24
C GLN A 77 -0.41 5.90 15.37
N VAL A 78 -0.44 7.11 14.82
CA VAL A 78 0.67 7.65 14.02
C VAL A 78 1.94 7.79 14.85
N THR A 79 1.82 8.19 16.12
CA THR A 79 2.97 8.34 17.02
C THR A 79 3.64 6.99 17.26
N LYS A 80 2.87 5.92 17.45
CA LYS A 80 3.39 4.55 17.56
C LYS A 80 4.07 4.07 16.29
N GLN A 81 3.43 4.31 15.13
CA GLN A 81 4.06 4.00 13.84
C GLN A 81 5.39 4.74 13.65
N LEU A 82 5.48 6.01 14.06
CA LEU A 82 6.73 6.77 13.99
C LEU A 82 7.77 6.27 14.99
N ILE A 83 7.35 5.79 16.17
CA ILE A 83 8.25 5.12 17.13
C ILE A 83 8.83 3.85 16.50
N ASP A 84 8.00 2.99 15.95
CA ASP A 84 8.43 1.75 15.30
C ASP A 84 9.33 2.03 14.10
N GLN A 85 8.95 2.99 13.25
CA GLN A 85 9.79 3.44 12.13
C GLN A 85 11.15 3.97 12.62
N THR A 86 11.18 4.67 13.75
CA THR A 86 12.43 5.18 14.35
C THR A 86 13.31 4.02 14.84
N LEU A 87 12.72 3.00 15.47
CA LEU A 87 13.44 1.78 15.88
C LEU A 87 14.00 1.01 14.68
N GLN A 88 13.20 0.86 13.62
CA GLN A 88 13.64 0.23 12.37
C GLN A 88 14.81 1.00 11.76
N GLN A 89 14.70 2.33 11.68
CA GLN A 89 15.77 3.18 11.16
C GLN A 89 17.07 3.02 11.97
N GLN A 90 16.98 2.96 13.30
CA GLN A 90 18.16 2.74 14.14
C GLN A 90 18.83 1.38 13.90
N GLU A 91 18.05 0.31 13.66
CA GLU A 91 18.63 -1.00 13.33
C GLU A 91 19.23 -1.02 11.91
N ILE A 92 18.59 -0.36 10.93
CA ILE A 92 19.12 -0.16 9.58
C ILE A 92 20.49 0.53 9.64
N ASP A 93 20.58 1.63 10.39
CA ASP A 93 21.81 2.42 10.55
C ASP A 93 22.90 1.59 11.25
N LYS A 94 22.54 0.90 12.35
CA LYS A 94 23.46 0.02 13.10
C LYS A 94 24.05 -1.09 12.24
N LEU A 95 23.26 -1.63 11.30
CA LEU A 95 23.70 -2.67 10.37
C LEU A 95 24.36 -2.12 9.10
N ASN A 96 24.53 -0.80 8.99
CA ASN A 96 25.10 -0.09 7.86
C ASN A 96 24.39 -0.46 6.53
N ILE A 97 23.07 -0.55 6.58
CA ILE A 97 22.24 -0.81 5.39
C ILE A 97 21.95 0.53 4.74
N ASN A 98 22.28 0.65 3.45
CA ASN A 98 22.08 1.87 2.67
C ASN A 98 21.08 1.62 1.55
N VAL A 99 19.92 2.27 1.64
CA VAL A 99 18.89 2.26 0.59
C VAL A 99 19.13 3.45 -0.32
N SER A 100 19.46 3.16 -1.58
CA SER A 100 19.75 4.18 -2.59
C SER A 100 18.50 4.99 -2.98
N ASP A 101 18.71 6.20 -3.47
CA ASP A 101 17.62 7.04 -3.98
C ASP A 101 16.91 6.38 -5.17
N GLU A 102 17.65 5.64 -6.01
CA GLU A 102 17.10 4.87 -7.13
C GLU A 102 16.10 3.80 -6.66
N GLU A 103 16.40 3.08 -5.57
CA GLU A 103 15.47 2.09 -5.01
C GLU A 103 14.18 2.75 -4.51
N VAL A 104 14.29 3.91 -3.86
CA VAL A 104 13.14 4.68 -3.39
C VAL A 104 12.31 5.20 -4.56
N GLU A 105 12.95 5.75 -5.60
CA GLU A 105 12.29 6.22 -6.82
C GLU A 105 11.57 5.08 -7.55
N ASN A 106 12.19 3.90 -7.64
CA ASN A 106 11.57 2.72 -8.23
C ASN A 106 10.34 2.25 -7.43
N ALA A 107 10.43 2.22 -6.11
CA ALA A 107 9.30 1.90 -5.25
C ALA A 107 8.14 2.89 -5.44
N ILE A 108 8.44 4.20 -5.49
CA ILE A 108 7.44 5.24 -5.77
C ILE A 108 6.85 5.07 -7.16
N SER A 109 7.66 4.81 -8.17
CA SER A 109 7.20 4.57 -9.54
C SER A 109 6.24 3.38 -9.59
N ASN A 110 6.53 2.31 -8.85
CA ASN A 110 5.66 1.14 -8.76
C ASN A 110 4.34 1.48 -8.07
N ILE A 111 4.36 2.27 -7.00
CA ILE A 111 3.16 2.79 -6.35
C ILE A 111 2.36 3.64 -7.35
N GLU A 112 2.98 4.58 -8.05
CA GLU A 112 2.29 5.45 -9.03
C GLU A 112 1.69 4.63 -10.18
N LYS A 113 2.45 3.68 -10.75
CA LYS A 113 1.99 2.77 -11.82
C LYS A 113 0.82 1.90 -11.36
N GLY A 114 0.95 1.27 -10.20
CA GLY A 114 -0.10 0.42 -9.63
C GLY A 114 -1.40 1.19 -9.37
N ASN A 115 -1.31 2.51 -9.20
CA ASN A 115 -2.44 3.39 -8.95
C ASN A 115 -2.88 4.22 -10.17
N GLY A 116 -2.35 3.94 -11.38
CA GLY A 116 -2.69 4.68 -12.60
C GLY A 116 -2.36 6.18 -12.53
N MET A 117 -1.35 6.55 -11.73
CA MET A 117 -0.87 7.91 -11.58
C MET A 117 0.26 8.19 -12.57
N ALA A 118 0.32 9.42 -13.08
CA ALA A 118 1.44 9.87 -13.89
C ALA A 118 2.70 10.01 -13.01
N PRO A 119 3.91 9.87 -13.59
CA PRO A 119 5.17 10.07 -12.87
C PRO A 119 5.20 11.42 -12.14
N GLY A 120 5.55 11.42 -10.85
CA GLY A 120 5.58 12.63 -10.00
C GLY A 120 4.19 13.13 -9.58
N GLY A 121 3.13 12.38 -9.93
CA GLY A 121 1.76 12.68 -9.54
C GLY A 121 1.55 12.59 -8.03
N LEU A 122 2.30 11.72 -7.33
CA LEU A 122 2.19 11.58 -5.88
C LEU A 122 2.82 12.78 -5.17
N GLN A 123 4.00 13.22 -5.62
CA GLN A 123 4.62 14.44 -5.12
C GLN A 123 3.69 15.66 -5.29
N SER A 124 3.19 15.86 -6.51
CA SER A 124 2.33 17.01 -6.82
C SER A 124 1.05 17.03 -5.97
N LYS A 125 0.44 15.86 -5.72
CA LYS A 125 -0.75 15.75 -4.87
C LYS A 125 -0.46 16.07 -3.40
N LEU A 126 0.68 15.60 -2.88
CA LEU A 126 1.06 15.82 -1.49
C LEU A 126 1.42 17.28 -1.23
N GLU A 127 2.21 17.89 -2.11
CA GLU A 127 2.58 19.30 -2.01
C GLU A 127 1.36 20.23 -2.11
N ALA A 128 0.42 19.94 -3.03
CA ALA A 128 -0.84 20.68 -3.12
C ALA A 128 -1.70 20.59 -1.86
N ALA A 129 -1.54 19.51 -1.09
CA ALA A 129 -2.24 19.29 0.17
C ALA A 129 -1.43 19.72 1.41
N GLY A 130 -0.26 20.35 1.22
CA GLY A 130 0.59 20.85 2.30
C GLY A 130 1.35 19.76 3.06
N VAL A 131 1.43 18.53 2.53
CA VAL A 131 2.18 17.43 3.13
C VAL A 131 3.60 17.39 2.54
N PRO A 132 4.65 17.46 3.38
CA PRO A 132 6.03 17.35 2.89
C PRO A 132 6.25 16.03 2.17
N TYR A 133 6.75 16.08 0.94
CA TYR A 133 7.06 14.87 0.17
C TYR A 133 8.12 14.00 0.87
N SER A 134 9.01 14.62 1.63
CA SER A 134 10.00 13.95 2.48
C SER A 134 9.39 12.99 3.50
N THR A 135 8.16 13.23 3.98
CA THR A 135 7.45 12.31 4.88
C THR A 135 7.19 10.96 4.22
N LEU A 136 6.80 10.95 2.94
CA LEU A 136 6.61 9.72 2.19
C LEU A 136 7.96 9.06 1.85
N LEU A 137 8.94 9.84 1.42
CA LEU A 137 10.29 9.32 1.11
C LEU A 137 10.92 8.61 2.31
N ALA A 138 10.80 9.20 3.50
CA ALA A 138 11.30 8.60 4.73
C ALA A 138 10.62 7.26 5.04
N GLN A 139 9.29 7.19 4.92
CA GLN A 139 8.55 5.93 5.11
C GLN A 139 9.04 4.83 4.15
N ILE A 140 9.10 5.14 2.85
CA ILE A 140 9.48 4.16 1.83
C ILE A 140 10.92 3.69 2.06
N ARG A 141 11.84 4.63 2.33
CA ARG A 141 13.25 4.30 2.60
C ARG A 141 13.39 3.40 3.82
N THR A 142 12.71 3.70 4.94
CA THR A 142 12.77 2.86 6.13
C THR A 142 12.15 1.48 5.86
N SER A 143 11.05 1.40 5.11
CA SER A 143 10.41 0.11 4.79
C SER A 143 11.31 -0.78 3.91
N LEU A 144 11.94 -0.21 2.87
CA LEU A 144 12.91 -0.94 2.04
C LEU A 144 14.14 -1.36 2.85
N GLY A 145 14.67 -0.48 3.69
CA GLY A 145 15.82 -0.78 4.53
C GLY A 145 15.49 -1.87 5.55
N TRP A 146 14.27 -1.88 6.09
CA TRP A 146 13.80 -2.93 6.99
C TRP A 146 13.73 -4.29 6.31
N GLN A 147 13.23 -4.36 5.07
CA GLN A 147 13.27 -5.60 4.28
C GLN A 147 14.71 -6.12 4.10
N GLN A 148 15.67 -5.21 3.86
CA GLN A 148 17.10 -5.56 3.78
C GLN A 148 17.67 -6.01 5.14
N VAL A 149 17.22 -5.43 6.26
CA VAL A 149 17.57 -5.89 7.63
C VAL A 149 17.14 -7.34 7.81
N LEU A 150 15.87 -7.64 7.52
CA LEU A 150 15.31 -8.98 7.68
C LEU A 150 16.08 -9.98 6.82
N HIS A 151 16.33 -9.67 5.54
CA HIS A 151 17.10 -10.54 4.66
C HIS A 151 18.54 -10.78 5.17
N LYS A 152 19.20 -9.74 5.69
CA LYS A 152 20.57 -9.83 6.22
C LYS A 152 20.66 -10.62 7.52
N VAL A 153 19.73 -10.41 8.45
CA VAL A 153 19.74 -11.03 9.78
C VAL A 153 19.22 -12.46 9.73
N LEU A 154 18.11 -12.67 9.00
CA LEU A 154 17.41 -13.94 9.00
C LEU A 154 17.88 -14.88 7.87
N GLY A 155 18.41 -14.35 6.76
CA GLY A 155 18.76 -15.10 5.55
C GLY A 155 19.42 -16.47 5.77
N PRO A 156 20.47 -16.59 6.61
CA PRO A 156 21.13 -17.87 6.88
C PRO A 156 20.26 -18.89 7.63
N GLY A 157 19.29 -18.44 8.45
CA GLY A 157 18.43 -19.29 9.28
C GLY A 157 17.06 -19.59 8.65
N LEU A 158 16.67 -18.89 7.58
CA LEU A 158 15.35 -19.04 6.97
C LEU A 158 15.22 -20.26 6.07
N GLN A 159 16.33 -20.83 5.59
CA GLN A 159 16.31 -21.92 4.61
C GLN A 159 15.54 -23.14 5.15
N PRO A 160 14.51 -23.62 4.43
CA PRO A 160 13.75 -24.79 4.85
C PRO A 160 14.63 -26.03 4.87
N THR A 161 14.56 -26.80 5.95
CA THR A 161 15.16 -28.14 6.01
C THR A 161 14.33 -29.13 5.18
N PRO A 162 14.89 -30.28 4.79
CA PRO A 162 14.09 -31.35 4.18
C PRO A 162 12.90 -31.79 5.04
N GLY A 163 13.02 -31.69 6.37
CA GLY A 163 11.94 -31.97 7.31
C GLY A 163 10.81 -30.93 7.23
N ASP A 164 11.15 -29.65 7.10
CA ASP A 164 10.17 -28.57 6.92
C ASP A 164 9.39 -28.75 5.62
N LEU A 165 10.09 -29.05 4.52
CA LEU A 165 9.45 -29.34 3.24
C LEU A 165 8.53 -30.56 3.32
N ALA A 166 8.96 -31.65 3.97
CA ALA A 166 8.14 -32.85 4.14
C ALA A 166 6.89 -32.57 4.99
N ALA A 167 7.03 -31.80 6.08
CA ALA A 167 5.91 -31.41 6.94
C ALA A 167 4.92 -30.52 6.18
N GLN A 168 5.41 -29.49 5.47
CA GLN A 168 4.57 -28.60 4.70
C GLN A 168 3.88 -29.32 3.53
N LYS A 169 4.57 -30.21 2.82
CA LYS A 169 3.96 -31.08 1.81
C LYS A 169 2.85 -31.95 2.39
N THR A 170 3.08 -32.53 3.56
CA THR A 170 2.06 -33.36 4.24
C THR A 170 0.82 -32.52 4.60
N ALA A 171 1.03 -31.31 5.12
CA ALA A 171 -0.06 -30.39 5.44
C ALA A 171 -0.84 -29.97 4.18
N LEU A 172 -0.13 -29.59 3.11
CA LEU A 172 -0.74 -29.24 1.83
C LEU A 172 -1.47 -30.44 1.20
N GLN A 173 -0.92 -31.65 1.29
CA GLN A 173 -1.54 -32.87 0.75
C GLN A 173 -2.85 -33.19 1.47
N ALA A 174 -2.88 -33.03 2.80
CA ALA A 174 -4.09 -33.22 3.60
C ALA A 174 -5.18 -32.18 3.33
N SER A 175 -4.81 -31.07 2.68
CA SER A 175 -5.70 -29.97 2.33
C SER A 175 -5.86 -29.79 0.83
N LEU A 176 -5.38 -30.73 0.00
CA LEU A 176 -5.72 -30.79 -1.41
C LEU A 176 -7.23 -30.95 -1.55
N GLY A 177 -7.83 -30.08 -2.36
CA GLY A 177 -9.29 -30.05 -2.51
C GLY A 177 -10.01 -29.25 -1.42
N ALA A 178 -9.29 -28.70 -0.45
CA ALA A 178 -9.85 -27.73 0.48
C ALA A 178 -10.05 -26.38 -0.23
N THR A 179 -11.08 -25.66 0.18
CA THR A 179 -11.30 -24.30 -0.30
C THR A 179 -10.11 -23.39 0.05
N GLN A 180 -9.61 -22.67 -0.94
CA GLN A 180 -8.64 -21.59 -0.80
C GLN A 180 -9.32 -20.23 -0.90
N TYR A 181 -8.77 -19.24 -0.22
CA TYR A 181 -9.29 -17.89 -0.12
C TYR A 181 -8.16 -16.93 -0.50
N HIS A 182 -8.37 -16.10 -1.51
CA HIS A 182 -7.44 -15.03 -1.83
C HIS A 182 -7.80 -13.82 -0.99
N LEU A 183 -6.89 -13.46 -0.08
CA LEU A 183 -7.11 -12.40 0.90
C LEU A 183 -6.14 -11.24 0.68
N ALA A 184 -6.58 -10.06 1.09
CA ALA A 184 -5.68 -8.97 1.45
C ALA A 184 -5.94 -8.53 2.90
N GLU A 185 -4.90 -8.12 3.59
CA GLU A 185 -4.92 -7.77 5.01
C GLU A 185 -4.45 -6.33 5.30
N ILE A 186 -4.94 -5.79 6.41
CA ILE A 186 -4.40 -4.62 7.09
C ILE A 186 -4.24 -5.00 8.56
N PHE A 187 -3.00 -5.03 9.03
CA PHE A 187 -2.69 -5.33 10.43
C PHE A 187 -2.38 -4.06 11.22
N ILE A 188 -3.05 -3.90 12.37
CA ILE A 188 -2.92 -2.77 13.29
C ILE A 188 -2.44 -3.33 14.63
N PRO A 189 -1.16 -3.18 14.99
CA PRO A 189 -0.62 -3.78 16.20
C PRO A 189 -1.08 -3.05 17.46
N VAL A 190 -1.18 -3.82 18.54
CA VAL A 190 -1.41 -3.39 19.92
C VAL A 190 -0.23 -3.89 20.74
N THR A 191 0.66 -2.96 21.09
CA THR A 191 1.91 -3.25 21.81
C THR A 191 1.76 -3.20 23.33
N ASP A 192 0.80 -2.42 23.83
CA ASP A 192 0.46 -2.30 25.25
C ASP A 192 -1.05 -2.49 25.44
N PRO A 193 -1.52 -3.18 26.51
CA PRO A 193 -2.95 -3.32 26.77
C PRO A 193 -3.73 -1.99 26.82
N SER A 194 -3.10 -0.88 27.22
CA SER A 194 -3.71 0.46 27.22
C SER A 194 -3.97 1.02 25.82
N ASP A 195 -3.32 0.46 24.80
CA ASP A 195 -3.40 0.88 23.41
C ASP A 195 -4.55 0.24 22.63
N GLU A 196 -5.22 -0.73 23.24
CA GLU A 196 -6.24 -1.53 22.59
C GLU A 196 -7.43 -0.70 22.10
N ALA A 197 -8.01 0.15 22.96
CA ALA A 197 -9.16 0.98 22.60
C ALA A 197 -8.82 2.04 21.52
N PRO A 198 -7.67 2.74 21.60
CA PRO A 198 -7.19 3.57 20.49
C PRO A 198 -7.02 2.81 19.17
N ALA A 199 -6.42 1.61 19.22
CA ALA A 199 -6.19 0.79 18.02
C ALA A 199 -7.51 0.31 17.40
N GLU A 200 -8.48 -0.10 18.21
CA GLU A 200 -9.83 -0.46 17.74
C GLU A 200 -10.54 0.74 17.09
N THR A 201 -10.46 1.92 17.72
CA THR A 201 -11.03 3.16 17.18
C THR A 201 -10.40 3.52 15.83
N PHE A 202 -9.08 3.34 15.73
CA PHE A 202 -8.35 3.54 14.49
C PHE A 202 -8.74 2.51 13.41
N ALA A 203 -8.85 1.22 13.75
CA ALA A 203 -9.31 0.18 12.83
C ALA A 203 -10.72 0.45 12.29
N ASN A 204 -11.63 0.89 13.15
CA ASN A 204 -12.97 1.33 12.75
C ASN A 204 -12.92 2.56 11.81
N THR A 205 -11.98 3.47 12.03
CA THR A 205 -11.75 4.61 11.12
C THR A 205 -11.27 4.12 9.76
N VAL A 206 -10.35 3.15 9.71
CA VAL A 206 -9.86 2.54 8.47
C VAL A 206 -11.01 1.92 7.66
N ILE A 207 -11.85 1.10 8.30
CA ILE A 207 -12.99 0.44 7.63
C ILE A 207 -14.00 1.44 7.12
N ALA A 208 -14.31 2.48 7.90
CA ALA A 208 -15.26 3.51 7.47
C ALA A 208 -14.83 4.19 6.16
N GLN A 209 -13.54 4.17 5.81
CA GLN A 209 -13.00 4.78 4.61
C GLN A 209 -12.89 3.78 3.46
N LEU A 210 -12.52 2.55 3.76
CA LEU A 210 -12.64 1.44 2.82
C LEU A 210 -14.08 1.32 2.28
N HIS A 211 -15.09 1.44 3.16
CA HIS A 211 -16.50 1.47 2.76
C HIS A 211 -16.91 2.72 1.96
N LYS A 212 -16.15 3.82 2.04
CA LYS A 212 -16.35 5.02 1.20
C LYS A 212 -15.65 4.93 -0.15
N GLY A 213 -14.99 3.80 -0.44
CA GLY A 213 -14.33 3.55 -1.72
C GLY A 213 -12.84 3.87 -1.73
N ALA A 214 -12.20 4.08 -0.57
CA ALA A 214 -10.75 4.13 -0.50
C ALA A 214 -10.17 2.78 -0.99
N PRO A 215 -9.21 2.76 -1.94
CA PRO A 215 -8.65 1.51 -2.45
C PRO A 215 -7.89 0.75 -1.36
N PHE A 216 -8.26 -0.52 -1.13
CA PHE A 216 -7.65 -1.35 -0.09
C PHE A 216 -6.12 -1.42 -0.18
N PRO A 217 -5.48 -1.62 -1.35
CA PRO A 217 -4.03 -1.66 -1.46
C PRO A 217 -3.33 -0.38 -0.99
N ILE A 218 -3.95 0.78 -1.23
CA ILE A 218 -3.41 2.07 -0.78
C ILE A 218 -3.47 2.15 0.74
N VAL A 219 -4.62 1.78 1.30
CA VAL A 219 -4.83 1.79 2.74
C VAL A 219 -3.85 0.81 3.41
N ALA A 220 -3.66 -0.40 2.87
CA ALA A 220 -2.68 -1.35 3.37
C ALA A 220 -1.25 -0.81 3.35
N ALA A 221 -0.79 -0.24 2.23
CA ALA A 221 0.55 0.33 2.12
C ALA A 221 0.83 1.50 3.07
N GLN A 222 -0.22 2.13 3.60
CA GLN A 222 -0.12 3.29 4.46
C GLN A 222 -0.31 2.96 5.94
N PHE A 223 -1.22 2.05 6.25
CA PHE A 223 -1.68 1.79 7.61
C PHE A 223 -1.28 0.43 8.15
N SER A 224 -1.11 -0.56 7.28
CA SER A 224 -0.75 -1.90 7.71
C SER A 224 0.69 -1.92 8.21
N GLN A 225 0.91 -2.62 9.32
CA GLN A 225 2.26 -2.97 9.78
C GLN A 225 2.63 -4.42 9.43
N ALA A 226 1.83 -5.08 8.57
CA ALA A 226 2.16 -6.39 8.02
C ALA A 226 3.24 -6.29 6.94
N GLN A 227 3.92 -7.40 6.66
CA GLN A 227 4.94 -7.48 5.58
C GLN A 227 4.33 -7.27 4.19
N THR A 228 3.07 -7.65 4.04
CA THR A 228 2.28 -7.51 2.82
C THR A 228 1.91 -6.05 2.52
N ALA A 229 2.13 -5.11 3.45
CA ALA A 229 1.69 -3.71 3.33
C ALA A 229 2.11 -3.07 2.01
N LEU A 230 3.40 -3.11 1.64
CA LEU A 230 3.90 -2.53 0.38
C LEU A 230 3.38 -3.25 -0.86
N ALA A 231 2.98 -4.51 -0.73
CA ALA A 231 2.32 -5.30 -1.78
C ALA A 231 0.79 -5.08 -1.79
N GLY A 232 0.29 -4.05 -1.09
CA GLY A 232 -1.14 -3.75 -1.03
C GLY A 232 -1.93 -4.61 -0.05
N GLY A 233 -1.24 -5.25 0.90
CA GLY A 233 -1.83 -6.18 1.85
C GLY A 233 -2.10 -7.56 1.25
N ASP A 234 -1.72 -7.83 0.00
CA ASP A 234 -2.05 -9.09 -0.68
C ASP A 234 -1.32 -10.29 -0.03
N GLU A 235 -2.09 -11.24 0.52
CA GLU A 235 -1.58 -12.49 1.09
C GLU A 235 -1.59 -13.65 0.08
N GLY A 236 -2.17 -13.45 -1.10
CA GLY A 236 -2.41 -14.51 -2.06
C GLY A 236 -3.46 -15.52 -1.59
N PHE A 237 -3.45 -16.70 -2.20
CA PHE A 237 -4.37 -17.79 -1.84
C PHE A 237 -3.89 -18.54 -0.60
N VAL A 238 -4.68 -18.45 0.46
CA VAL A 238 -4.46 -19.09 1.75
C VAL A 238 -5.62 -20.03 2.10
N GLN A 239 -5.36 -20.97 3.00
CA GLN A 239 -6.41 -21.84 3.55
C GLN A 239 -6.82 -21.34 4.94
N LEU A 240 -8.06 -21.62 5.35
CA LEU A 240 -8.54 -21.25 6.68
C LEU A 240 -7.69 -21.80 7.83
N SER A 241 -7.03 -22.94 7.64
CA SER A 241 -6.12 -23.55 8.62
C SER A 241 -4.83 -22.77 8.84
N GLN A 242 -4.49 -21.85 7.94
CA GLN A 242 -3.28 -21.03 8.00
C GLN A 242 -3.53 -19.67 8.66
N LEU A 243 -4.79 -19.32 8.92
CA LEU A 243 -5.22 -18.05 9.48
C LEU A 243 -5.43 -18.16 10.99
N ASP A 244 -5.42 -17.02 11.68
CA ASP A 244 -5.91 -16.97 13.07
C ASP A 244 -7.37 -17.49 13.14
N PRO A 245 -7.75 -18.25 14.18
CA PRO A 245 -9.10 -18.82 14.28
C PRO A 245 -10.24 -17.80 14.14
N GLN A 246 -10.05 -16.56 14.62
CA GLN A 246 -11.07 -15.50 14.50
C GLN A 246 -11.19 -14.99 13.06
N VAL A 247 -10.04 -14.85 12.39
CA VAL A 247 -9.98 -14.47 10.97
C VAL A 247 -10.60 -15.56 10.11
N ALA A 248 -10.23 -16.82 10.33
CA ALA A 248 -10.78 -17.97 9.65
C ALA A 248 -12.31 -18.07 9.77
N ALA A 249 -12.85 -17.84 10.98
CA ALA A 249 -14.29 -17.86 11.23
C ALA A 249 -15.03 -16.75 10.45
N THR A 250 -14.40 -15.58 10.33
CA THR A 250 -14.97 -14.43 9.61
C THR A 250 -14.89 -14.65 8.10
N VAL A 251 -13.71 -14.99 7.56
CA VAL A 251 -13.49 -15.24 6.12
C VAL A 251 -14.42 -16.32 5.57
N LYS A 252 -14.68 -17.38 6.35
CA LYS A 252 -15.55 -18.49 5.94
C LYS A 252 -16.97 -18.06 5.54
N ILE A 253 -17.48 -16.97 6.12
CA ILE A 253 -18.83 -16.46 5.86
C ILE A 253 -18.86 -15.18 5.02
N MET A 254 -17.69 -14.64 4.65
CA MET A 254 -17.59 -13.43 3.85
C MET A 254 -17.94 -13.70 2.38
N PRO A 255 -18.73 -12.82 1.72
CA PRO A 255 -18.87 -12.86 0.28
C PRO A 255 -17.62 -12.28 -0.41
N ILE A 256 -17.35 -12.73 -1.65
CA ILE A 256 -16.26 -12.19 -2.47
C ILE A 256 -16.46 -10.68 -2.66
N GLY A 257 -15.38 -9.92 -2.49
CA GLY A 257 -15.31 -8.46 -2.51
C GLY A 257 -15.55 -7.79 -1.15
N ALA A 258 -16.04 -8.52 -0.14
CA ALA A 258 -16.33 -7.95 1.17
C ALA A 258 -15.07 -7.64 1.98
N ILE A 259 -15.21 -6.65 2.86
CA ILE A 259 -14.20 -6.22 3.83
C ILE A 259 -14.76 -6.52 5.23
N SER A 260 -13.94 -7.09 6.11
CA SER A 260 -14.37 -7.45 7.46
C SER A 260 -14.49 -6.21 8.37
N ASN A 261 -15.20 -6.39 9.50
CA ASN A 261 -15.00 -5.53 10.67
C ASN A 261 -13.60 -5.77 11.28
N PRO A 262 -13.11 -4.95 12.24
CA PRO A 262 -11.83 -5.24 12.89
C PRO A 262 -11.94 -6.57 13.62
N ILE A 263 -11.04 -7.49 13.31
CA ILE A 263 -10.95 -8.80 13.93
C ILE A 263 -9.86 -8.72 14.99
N ARG A 264 -10.20 -8.99 16.25
CA ARG A 264 -9.19 -9.04 17.30
C ARG A 264 -8.38 -10.33 17.15
N VAL A 265 -7.06 -10.18 16.99
CA VAL A 265 -6.09 -11.25 16.86
C VAL A 265 -4.99 -11.09 17.91
N PRO A 266 -4.16 -12.11 18.18
CA PRO A 266 -2.95 -11.94 18.97
C PRO A 266 -2.10 -10.78 18.43
N GLY A 267 -1.69 -9.87 19.30
CA GLY A 267 -0.84 -8.74 18.92
C GLY A 267 -1.56 -7.55 18.26
N GLY A 268 -2.87 -7.60 17.98
CA GLY A 268 -3.55 -6.43 17.42
C GLY A 268 -4.94 -6.67 16.82
N PHE A 269 -5.26 -5.88 15.79
CA PHE A 269 -6.46 -6.00 15.00
C PHE A 269 -6.12 -6.24 13.53
N GLU A 270 -6.90 -7.08 12.88
CA GLU A 270 -6.79 -7.38 11.47
C GLU A 270 -8.07 -6.98 10.73
N ILE A 271 -7.90 -6.43 9.53
CA ILE A 271 -8.99 -6.15 8.60
C ILE A 271 -8.68 -6.90 7.32
N VAL A 272 -9.57 -7.80 6.92
CA VAL A 272 -9.38 -8.64 5.73
C VAL A 272 -10.36 -8.28 4.63
N GLN A 273 -9.90 -8.34 3.39
CA GLN A 273 -10.73 -8.31 2.19
C GLN A 273 -10.68 -9.67 1.50
N LEU A 274 -11.85 -10.25 1.22
CA LEU A 274 -11.94 -11.46 0.42
C LEU A 274 -11.92 -11.09 -1.06
N ILE A 275 -10.80 -11.30 -1.75
CA ILE A 275 -10.62 -10.95 -3.18
C ILE A 275 -11.24 -12.02 -4.07
N ALA A 276 -10.98 -13.29 -3.77
CA ALA A 276 -11.49 -14.43 -4.51
C ALA A 276 -11.61 -15.65 -3.59
N LYS A 277 -12.44 -16.60 -3.97
CA LYS A 277 -12.59 -17.88 -3.29
C LYS A 277 -12.52 -18.99 -4.34
N HIS A 278 -11.71 -20.00 -4.07
CA HIS A 278 -11.56 -21.18 -4.91
C HIS A 278 -11.94 -22.43 -4.13
N ASP A 279 -13.08 -23.03 -4.46
CA ASP A 279 -13.48 -24.32 -3.91
C ASP A 279 -12.75 -25.41 -4.72
N GLU A 280 -11.63 -25.93 -4.19
CA GLU A 280 -10.81 -26.90 -4.95
C GLU A 280 -11.54 -28.23 -5.14
N GLY A 281 -12.28 -28.72 -4.14
CA GLY A 281 -12.96 -30.02 -4.18
C GLY A 281 -12.04 -31.18 -4.63
N ASP A 282 -12.60 -32.36 -4.84
CA ASP A 282 -11.91 -33.44 -5.57
C ASP A 282 -11.84 -33.14 -7.09
N ALA A 283 -11.96 -31.86 -7.48
CA ALA A 283 -12.25 -31.45 -8.84
C ALA A 283 -10.97 -31.35 -9.68
N LEU A 284 -11.10 -31.73 -10.95
CA LEU A 284 -10.09 -31.49 -11.96
C LEU A 284 -9.85 -29.98 -12.08
N GLN A 285 -8.62 -29.55 -11.85
CA GLN A 285 -8.18 -28.19 -12.10
C GLN A 285 -7.93 -28.00 -13.59
N THR A 286 -8.34 -26.84 -14.09
CA THR A 286 -8.11 -26.48 -15.49
C THR A 286 -6.78 -25.75 -15.59
N ILE A 287 -5.78 -26.41 -16.17
CA ILE A 287 -4.47 -25.81 -16.44
C ILE A 287 -4.48 -25.31 -17.89
N LEU A 288 -4.07 -24.05 -18.06
CA LEU A 288 -3.94 -23.39 -19.34
C LEU A 288 -2.46 -23.28 -19.69
N ASP A 289 -2.10 -23.82 -20.85
CA ASP A 289 -0.87 -23.41 -21.54
C ASP A 289 -1.25 -22.25 -22.45
N MET A 290 -0.67 -21.07 -22.21
CA MET A 290 -1.04 -19.85 -22.93
C MET A 290 0.18 -19.05 -23.36
N ARG A 291 0.01 -18.23 -24.39
CA ARG A 291 0.98 -17.21 -24.78
C ARG A 291 0.37 -15.84 -24.66
N GLN A 292 1.19 -14.89 -24.27
CA GLN A 292 0.85 -13.48 -24.22
C GLN A 292 1.81 -12.66 -25.08
N ALA A 293 1.29 -11.58 -25.63
CA ALA A 293 2.08 -10.52 -26.21
C ALA A 293 1.70 -9.20 -25.56
N TYR A 294 2.72 -8.46 -25.14
CA TYR A 294 2.56 -7.16 -24.50
C TYR A 294 3.21 -6.07 -25.35
N GLY A 295 2.45 -5.01 -25.60
CA GLY A 295 2.95 -3.77 -26.17
C GLY A 295 2.96 -2.66 -25.14
N GLN A 296 4.14 -2.21 -24.73
CA GLN A 296 4.29 -1.07 -23.83
C GLN A 296 3.91 0.23 -24.54
N TYR A 297 3.10 1.08 -23.90
CA TYR A 297 2.81 2.39 -24.45
C TYR A 297 4.05 3.28 -24.42
N PRO A 298 4.26 4.15 -25.43
CA PRO A 298 5.27 5.20 -25.36
C PRO A 298 5.03 6.16 -24.19
N GLN A 299 3.76 6.34 -23.81
CA GLN A 299 3.32 7.11 -22.65
C GLN A 299 2.17 6.37 -21.97
N PRO A 300 2.24 6.07 -20.66
CA PRO A 300 1.16 5.43 -19.92
C PRO A 300 -0.16 6.22 -19.98
N ILE A 301 -1.28 5.53 -19.77
CA ILE A 301 -2.60 6.14 -19.60
C ILE A 301 -2.55 7.10 -18.41
N SER A 302 -2.99 8.33 -18.63
CA SER A 302 -3.08 9.36 -17.59
C SER A 302 -4.55 9.69 -17.31
N GLY A 303 -4.95 9.72 -16.05
CA GLY A 303 -6.33 10.08 -15.66
C GLY A 303 -7.38 9.00 -15.97
N GLY A 304 -6.96 7.74 -16.16
CA GLY A 304 -7.86 6.61 -16.36
C GLY A 304 -8.58 6.56 -17.72
N GLN A 305 -8.26 7.47 -18.65
CA GLN A 305 -8.88 7.53 -19.97
C GLN A 305 -7.84 7.32 -21.08
N LEU A 306 -8.20 6.50 -22.08
CA LEU A 306 -7.37 6.28 -23.25
C LEU A 306 -7.27 7.56 -24.10
N GLY A 307 -6.05 8.05 -24.30
CA GLY A 307 -5.77 9.15 -25.20
C GLY A 307 -5.62 8.71 -26.67
N PRO A 308 -5.60 9.65 -27.64
CA PRO A 308 -5.46 9.33 -29.06
C PRO A 308 -4.21 8.52 -29.39
N ALA A 309 -3.10 8.78 -28.68
CA ALA A 309 -1.84 8.06 -28.86
C ALA A 309 -1.97 6.59 -28.45
N GLN A 310 -2.57 6.30 -27.29
CA GLN A 310 -2.80 4.93 -26.83
C GLN A 310 -3.79 4.21 -27.73
N ILE A 311 -4.86 4.87 -28.17
CA ILE A 311 -5.82 4.29 -29.13
C ILE A 311 -5.11 3.92 -30.44
N SER A 312 -4.29 4.82 -30.99
CA SER A 312 -3.51 4.56 -32.19
C SER A 312 -2.54 3.39 -32.00
N PHE A 313 -1.86 3.33 -30.85
CA PHE A 313 -0.97 2.23 -30.49
C PHE A 313 -1.71 0.90 -30.39
N ILE A 314 -2.83 0.84 -29.67
CA ILE A 314 -3.68 -0.35 -29.55
C ILE A 314 -4.13 -0.82 -30.92
N ASN A 315 -4.58 0.08 -31.79
CA ASN A 315 -5.02 -0.28 -33.14
C ASN A 315 -3.86 -0.87 -33.97
N ALA A 316 -2.67 -0.26 -33.91
CA ALA A 316 -1.50 -0.77 -34.61
C ALA A 316 -1.02 -2.12 -34.05
N PHE A 317 -1.01 -2.26 -32.72
CA PHE A 317 -0.73 -3.51 -32.02
C PHE A 317 -1.71 -4.60 -32.44
N MET A 318 -3.01 -4.32 -32.41
CA MET A 318 -4.05 -5.28 -32.77
C MET A 318 -4.00 -5.66 -34.27
N ALA A 319 -3.64 -4.74 -35.15
CA ALA A 319 -3.49 -5.04 -36.59
C ALA A 319 -2.36 -6.06 -36.85
N LYS A 320 -1.28 -6.02 -36.05
CA LYS A 320 -0.24 -7.05 -36.07
C LYS A 320 -0.71 -8.31 -35.34
N ALA A 321 -1.34 -8.15 -34.17
CA ALA A 321 -1.79 -9.26 -33.35
C ALA A 321 -2.77 -10.16 -34.10
N GLN A 322 -3.73 -9.61 -34.84
CA GLN A 322 -4.69 -10.38 -35.62
C GLN A 322 -4.06 -11.31 -36.66
N GLN A 323 -2.79 -11.08 -37.04
CA GLN A 323 -2.02 -11.95 -37.93
C GLN A 323 -1.42 -13.15 -37.21
N ALA A 324 -1.29 -13.10 -35.88
CA ALA A 324 -0.82 -14.21 -35.06
C ALA A 324 -1.93 -15.27 -34.89
N LYS A 325 -1.85 -16.32 -35.70
CA LYS A 325 -2.82 -17.45 -35.71
C LYS A 325 -2.36 -18.66 -34.89
N SER A 326 -1.23 -18.57 -34.22
CA SER A 326 -0.67 -19.65 -33.41
C SER A 326 0.07 -19.08 -32.20
N CYS A 327 0.25 -19.90 -31.18
CA CYS A 327 1.00 -19.51 -29.99
C CYS A 327 2.45 -19.08 -30.30
N ALA A 328 3.13 -19.76 -31.21
CA ALA A 328 4.46 -19.34 -31.68
C ALA A 328 4.43 -17.97 -32.38
N ALA A 329 3.34 -17.64 -33.09
CA ALA A 329 3.19 -16.32 -33.69
C ALA A 329 2.91 -15.24 -32.64
N VAL A 330 2.24 -15.58 -31.53
CA VAL A 330 2.08 -14.66 -30.38
C VAL A 330 3.41 -14.42 -29.67
N GLU A 331 4.25 -15.45 -29.50
CA GLU A 331 5.62 -15.27 -28.99
C GLU A 331 6.46 -14.36 -29.89
N ALA A 332 6.40 -14.58 -31.21
CA ALA A 332 7.10 -13.73 -32.18
C ALA A 332 6.58 -12.28 -32.15
N LEU A 333 5.27 -12.09 -31.98
CA LEU A 333 4.68 -10.77 -31.77
C LEU A 333 5.26 -10.12 -30.51
N ASN A 334 5.28 -10.81 -29.37
CA ASN A 334 5.84 -10.29 -28.12
C ASN A 334 7.32 -9.89 -28.28
N ALA A 335 8.11 -10.70 -28.98
CA ALA A 335 9.50 -10.40 -29.28
C ALA A 335 9.66 -9.12 -30.11
N SER A 336 8.76 -8.87 -31.07
CA SER A 336 8.75 -7.63 -31.86
C SER A 336 8.44 -6.37 -31.03
N TYR A 337 7.91 -6.53 -29.81
CA TYR A 337 7.65 -5.47 -28.83
C TYR A 337 8.65 -5.49 -27.66
N GLY A 338 9.76 -6.20 -27.79
CA GLY A 338 10.88 -6.14 -26.85
C GLY A 338 10.82 -7.10 -25.67
N ASN A 339 9.85 -8.02 -25.62
CA ASN A 339 9.70 -9.00 -24.54
C ASN A 339 9.70 -8.38 -23.12
N VAL A 340 9.03 -7.22 -22.96
CA VAL A 340 8.91 -6.55 -21.66
C VAL A 340 8.35 -7.50 -20.59
N HIS A 341 7.39 -8.36 -20.98
CA HIS A 341 6.94 -9.50 -20.20
C HIS A 341 7.25 -10.82 -20.91
N PRO A 342 7.54 -11.91 -20.17
CA PRO A 342 7.71 -13.23 -20.77
C PRO A 342 6.48 -13.65 -21.58
N ALA A 343 6.69 -14.08 -22.82
CA ALA A 343 5.61 -14.50 -23.70
C ALA A 343 4.90 -15.77 -23.19
N ASN A 344 5.63 -16.63 -22.46
CA ASN A 344 5.10 -17.81 -21.81
C ASN A 344 5.11 -17.58 -20.29
N PRO A 345 3.95 -17.44 -19.62
CA PRO A 345 3.87 -17.33 -18.17
C PRO A 345 4.02 -18.67 -17.44
N GLY A 346 4.16 -19.78 -18.17
CA GLY A 346 4.12 -21.13 -17.62
C GLY A 346 2.69 -21.70 -17.55
N PRO A 347 2.50 -22.86 -16.91
CA PRO A 347 1.18 -23.42 -16.69
C PRO A 347 0.37 -22.51 -15.78
N VAL A 348 -0.80 -22.07 -16.26
CA VAL A 348 -1.70 -21.19 -15.51
C VAL A 348 -2.87 -22.00 -15.00
N ASN A 349 -3.01 -22.11 -13.68
CA ASN A 349 -4.23 -22.64 -13.09
C ASN A 349 -5.36 -21.61 -13.26
N LEU A 350 -6.35 -21.91 -14.10
CA LEU A 350 -7.46 -20.99 -14.38
C LEU A 350 -8.14 -20.52 -13.09
N ALA A 351 -8.21 -21.37 -12.07
CA ALA A 351 -8.87 -21.05 -10.82
C ALA A 351 -8.16 -19.99 -9.97
N THR A 352 -6.85 -19.84 -10.11
CA THR A 352 -6.05 -18.85 -9.34
C THR A 352 -5.89 -17.53 -10.08
N VAL A 353 -6.42 -17.40 -11.30
CA VAL A 353 -6.30 -16.18 -12.11
C VAL A 353 -7.12 -15.05 -11.48
N THR A 354 -6.45 -13.92 -11.25
CA THR A 354 -7.05 -12.67 -10.79
C THR A 354 -6.68 -11.54 -11.75
N PRO A 355 -7.51 -10.49 -11.90
CA PRO A 355 -8.82 -10.32 -11.28
C PRO A 355 -9.90 -11.23 -11.91
N PRO A 356 -11.08 -11.40 -11.27
CA PRO A 356 -12.15 -12.28 -11.76
C PRO A 356 -12.61 -11.98 -13.20
N ALA A 357 -12.56 -10.72 -13.62
CA ALA A 357 -12.87 -10.33 -14.99
C ALA A 357 -11.88 -10.95 -16.00
N PHE A 358 -10.60 -11.06 -15.65
CA PHE A 358 -9.58 -11.69 -16.50
C PHE A 358 -9.73 -13.21 -16.51
N GLN A 359 -10.00 -13.81 -15.35
CA GLN A 359 -10.33 -15.23 -15.24
C GLN A 359 -11.49 -15.63 -16.16
N GLN A 360 -12.57 -14.86 -16.18
CA GLN A 360 -13.72 -15.11 -17.06
C GLN A 360 -13.36 -15.01 -18.56
N ILE A 361 -12.44 -14.13 -18.93
CA ILE A 361 -11.95 -14.05 -20.31
C ILE A 361 -11.23 -15.35 -20.65
N LEU A 362 -10.30 -15.81 -19.81
CA LEU A 362 -9.54 -17.04 -20.05
C LEU A 362 -10.44 -18.28 -20.05
N ALA A 363 -11.43 -18.36 -19.14
CA ALA A 363 -12.36 -19.48 -19.07
C ALA A 363 -13.11 -19.69 -20.40
N ASN A 364 -13.52 -18.59 -21.03
CA ASN A 364 -14.34 -18.61 -22.24
C ASN A 364 -13.56 -18.47 -23.55
N LEU A 365 -12.25 -18.23 -23.50
CA LEU A 365 -11.42 -18.06 -24.70
C LEU A 365 -11.18 -19.42 -25.39
N PRO A 366 -11.54 -19.59 -26.67
CA PRO A 366 -11.28 -20.83 -27.39
C PRO A 366 -9.77 -21.05 -27.63
N LEU A 367 -9.39 -22.32 -27.83
CA LEU A 367 -8.01 -22.66 -28.20
C LEU A 367 -7.59 -21.97 -29.50
N ASN A 368 -6.32 -21.57 -29.57
CA ASN A 368 -5.70 -20.91 -30.72
C ASN A 368 -6.43 -19.64 -31.20
N THR A 369 -7.17 -18.99 -30.30
CA THR A 369 -7.88 -17.74 -30.56
C THR A 369 -7.31 -16.63 -29.69
N LEU A 370 -7.13 -15.44 -30.27
CA LEU A 370 -6.69 -14.26 -29.53
C LEU A 370 -7.82 -13.68 -28.70
N SER A 371 -7.49 -13.24 -27.49
CA SER A 371 -8.38 -12.42 -26.69
C SER A 371 -8.67 -11.08 -27.37
N ARG A 372 -9.71 -10.40 -26.87
CA ARG A 372 -9.80 -8.94 -27.00
C ARG A 372 -8.56 -8.27 -26.39
N PRO A 373 -8.19 -7.04 -26.84
CA PRO A 373 -7.11 -6.30 -26.20
C PRO A 373 -7.44 -6.09 -24.72
N LEU A 374 -6.49 -6.48 -23.88
CA LEU A 374 -6.50 -6.25 -22.44
C LEU A 374 -5.74 -4.95 -22.22
N VAL A 375 -6.49 -3.88 -21.96
CA VAL A 375 -5.93 -2.54 -21.80
C VAL A 375 -5.51 -2.36 -20.35
N GLU A 376 -4.23 -2.09 -20.16
CA GLU A 376 -3.60 -1.82 -18.87
C GLU A 376 -3.13 -0.36 -18.83
N ALA A 377 -2.75 0.15 -17.65
CA ALA A 377 -2.28 1.54 -17.53
C ALA A 377 -1.00 1.80 -18.33
N ALA A 378 -0.07 0.84 -18.35
CA ALA A 378 1.24 0.98 -18.98
C ALA A 378 1.33 0.41 -20.40
N GLY A 379 0.33 -0.35 -20.85
CA GLY A 379 0.38 -1.03 -22.14
C GLY A 379 -0.90 -1.77 -22.49
N VAL A 380 -0.81 -2.58 -23.54
CA VAL A 380 -1.89 -3.46 -23.99
C VAL A 380 -1.35 -4.87 -24.15
N SER A 381 -2.10 -5.85 -23.67
CA SER A 381 -1.79 -7.26 -23.87
C SER A 381 -2.88 -7.98 -24.67
N VAL A 382 -2.47 -9.04 -25.35
CA VAL A 382 -3.38 -10.08 -25.86
C VAL A 382 -2.87 -11.44 -25.43
N VAL A 383 -3.81 -12.35 -25.22
CA VAL A 383 -3.51 -13.72 -24.81
C VAL A 383 -4.12 -14.71 -25.78
N MET A 384 -3.48 -15.86 -25.93
CA MET A 384 -3.97 -17.01 -26.70
C MET A 384 -3.78 -18.28 -25.87
N ILE A 385 -4.82 -19.09 -25.75
CA ILE A 385 -4.73 -20.39 -25.09
C ILE A 385 -4.27 -21.42 -26.12
N CYS A 386 -3.11 -22.02 -25.87
CA CYS A 386 -2.49 -23.05 -26.72
C CYS A 386 -3.06 -24.42 -26.41
N ASN A 387 -3.23 -24.71 -25.13
CA ASN A 387 -3.79 -25.96 -24.64
C ASN A 387 -4.60 -25.74 -23.36
N ARG A 388 -5.57 -26.63 -23.12
CA ARG A 388 -6.37 -26.67 -21.90
C ARG A 388 -6.41 -28.11 -21.41
N THR A 389 -5.77 -28.37 -20.29
CA THR A 389 -5.77 -29.69 -19.65
C THR A 389 -6.62 -29.65 -18.39
N GLN A 390 -7.20 -30.81 -18.07
CA GLN A 390 -7.85 -31.06 -16.80
C GLN A 390 -6.99 -32.05 -16.04
N GLU A 391 -6.50 -31.61 -14.89
CA GLU A 391 -5.56 -32.36 -14.07
C GLU A 391 -6.06 -32.40 -12.63
N LYS A 392 -5.72 -33.44 -11.87
CA LYS A 392 -6.00 -33.42 -10.43
C LYS A 392 -5.18 -32.32 -9.78
N ALA A 393 -5.70 -31.69 -8.72
CA ALA A 393 -4.92 -30.77 -7.91
C ALA A 393 -3.63 -31.46 -7.45
N GLN A 394 -2.49 -30.82 -7.70
CA GLN A 394 -1.17 -31.29 -7.30
C GLN A 394 -0.57 -30.30 -6.31
N LEU A 395 0.39 -30.77 -5.52
CA LEU A 395 1.17 -29.88 -4.67
C LEU A 395 1.97 -28.88 -5.52
N PRO A 396 2.16 -27.65 -5.03
CA PRO A 396 3.13 -26.73 -5.62
C PRO A 396 4.52 -27.37 -5.71
N PRO A 397 5.37 -26.95 -6.67
CA PRO A 397 6.77 -27.33 -6.72
C PRO A 397 7.53 -27.02 -5.41
N ASP A 398 8.59 -27.79 -5.12
CA ASP A 398 9.35 -27.67 -3.86
C ASP A 398 9.90 -26.28 -3.59
N ASP A 399 10.29 -25.54 -4.62
CA ASP A 399 10.74 -24.15 -4.54
C ASP A 399 9.62 -23.20 -4.09
N GLN A 400 8.38 -23.40 -4.58
CA GLN A 400 7.24 -22.62 -4.12
C GLN A 400 6.88 -22.96 -2.67
N ILE A 401 6.91 -24.24 -2.30
CA ILE A 401 6.70 -24.66 -0.91
C ILE A 401 7.79 -24.07 0.00
N ALA A 402 9.04 -24.05 -0.47
CA ALA A 402 10.16 -23.46 0.27
C ALA A 402 9.93 -21.95 0.50
N ASN A 403 9.52 -21.22 -0.53
CA ASN A 403 9.22 -19.79 -0.43
C ASN A 403 8.09 -19.52 0.58
N MET A 404 7.00 -20.30 0.54
CA MET A 404 5.91 -20.18 1.54
C MET A 404 6.41 -20.36 2.98
N ILE A 405 7.34 -21.30 3.22
CA ILE A 405 7.93 -21.52 4.54
C ILE A 405 8.81 -20.32 4.94
N VAL A 406 9.61 -19.81 4.00
CA VAL A 406 10.48 -18.64 4.22
C VAL A 406 9.64 -17.42 4.55
N ASP A 407 8.61 -17.11 3.76
CA ASP A 407 7.77 -15.93 3.94
C ASP A 407 7.08 -15.93 5.32
N ARG A 408 6.52 -17.08 5.72
CA ARG A 408 5.92 -17.23 7.05
C ARG A 408 6.93 -17.04 8.17
N ARG A 409 8.14 -17.58 8.02
CA ARG A 409 9.22 -17.38 9.01
C ARG A 409 9.65 -15.93 9.08
N VAL A 410 9.82 -15.26 7.93
CA VAL A 410 10.17 -13.83 7.86
C VAL A 410 9.16 -12.98 8.60
N GLN A 411 7.87 -13.24 8.43
CA GLN A 411 6.81 -12.52 9.12
C GLN A 411 6.91 -12.67 10.65
N LEU A 412 6.94 -13.91 11.15
CA LEU A 412 7.04 -14.20 12.58
C LEU A 412 8.31 -13.63 13.22
N GLU A 413 9.45 -13.83 12.56
CA GLU A 413 10.74 -13.34 13.05
C GLU A 413 10.83 -11.80 13.00
N SER A 414 10.20 -11.15 12.01
CA SER A 414 10.13 -9.69 11.96
C SER A 414 9.31 -9.14 13.12
N GLU A 415 8.17 -9.75 13.46
CA GLU A 415 7.35 -9.34 14.60
C GLU A 415 8.13 -9.48 15.91
N GLN A 416 8.76 -10.65 16.11
CA GLN A 416 9.59 -10.90 17.28
C GLN A 416 10.77 -9.93 17.37
N MET A 417 11.41 -9.60 16.25
CA MET A 417 12.49 -8.63 16.22
C MET A 417 12.01 -7.23 16.62
N MET A 418 10.85 -6.78 16.11
CA MET A 418 10.27 -5.50 16.50
C MET A 418 9.94 -5.44 17.99
N ASP A 419 9.41 -6.53 18.56
CA ASP A 419 9.15 -6.60 20.00
C ASP A 419 10.44 -6.52 20.83
N GLN A 420 11.50 -7.19 20.39
CA GLN A 420 12.81 -7.06 21.03
C GLN A 420 13.38 -5.64 20.92
N LEU A 421 13.24 -4.99 19.76
CA LEU A 421 13.65 -3.59 19.57
C LEU A 421 12.91 -2.65 20.52
N ARG A 422 11.60 -2.82 20.67
CA ARG A 422 10.79 -2.05 21.62
C ARG A 422 11.24 -2.30 23.06
N HIS A 423 11.39 -3.56 23.45
CA HIS A 423 11.72 -3.93 24.83
C HIS A 423 13.08 -3.41 25.31
N ARG A 424 14.07 -3.37 24.42
CA ARG A 424 15.43 -2.91 24.76
C ARG A 424 15.64 -1.39 24.62
N SER A 425 14.63 -0.66 24.16
CA SER A 425 14.73 0.77 23.86
C SER A 425 14.16 1.64 24.98
N VAL A 426 14.67 2.87 25.08
CA VAL A 426 14.09 3.90 25.95
C VAL A 426 13.11 4.73 25.12
N ILE A 427 11.82 4.56 25.39
CA ILE A 427 10.73 5.27 24.72
C ILE A 427 10.03 6.16 25.75
N LEU A 428 10.01 7.47 25.50
CA LEU A 428 9.31 8.46 26.31
C LEU A 428 8.24 9.13 25.43
N GLN A 429 6.97 9.07 25.81
CA GLN A 429 5.89 9.75 25.10
C GLN A 429 5.45 10.99 25.89
N SER A 430 5.12 12.08 25.18
CA SER A 430 4.44 13.20 25.81
C SER A 430 2.95 12.85 25.92
N ASN A 431 2.43 12.84 27.14
CA ASN A 431 1.00 12.71 27.41
C ASN A 431 0.20 13.89 26.83
#